data_AF-A0A3A4ZDD6-F1
#
_entry.id   AF-A0A3A4ZDD6-F1
#
_cell.length_a   1.000
_cell.length_b   1.000
_cell.length_c   1.000
_cell.angle_alpha   90.00
_cell.angle_beta   90.00
_cell.angle_gamma   90.00
#
_symmetry.space_group_name_H-M   'P 1'
#
loop_
_entity.id
_entity.type
_entity.pdbx_description
1 polymer ?
#
loop_
_entity_poly.entity_id
_entity_poly.type
_entity_poly.pdbx_seq_one_letter_code
_entity_poly.pdbx_strand_id
1 'polypeptide(L)'
;RIYPQFLLLFFHRKQLIDLVYLHFFEEVISGFYLNDWIMKYISGYFQTINQAQYYGSHIVWILMIGPAALLVLGGKWTLRVLTLYGLFFVFELHHFIDAIKALSYYPGVITNIAFEIIGVFYWKELIKDWRRFNE
;
A
#
# COMPACT_ATOMS: atom_id res chain seq x y z
N ARG A 1 -10.05 23.97 -10.42
CA ARG A 1 -10.07 22.74 -9.60
C ARG A 1 -9.37 21.66 -10.42
N ILE A 2 -8.04 21.50 -10.27
CA ILE A 2 -7.31 20.44 -10.98
C ILE A 2 -7.65 19.15 -10.23
N TYR A 3 -8.60 18.38 -10.74
CA TYR A 3 -8.72 17.00 -10.33
C TYR A 3 -7.53 16.26 -10.96
N PRO A 4 -6.70 15.57 -10.17
CA PRO A 4 -5.70 14.67 -10.73
C PRO A 4 -6.42 13.75 -11.72
N GLN A 5 -6.07 13.80 -13.00
CA GLN A 5 -6.59 12.86 -14.00
C GLN A 5 -6.33 11.41 -13.56
N PHE A 6 -5.30 11.24 -12.73
CA PHE A 6 -4.97 10.05 -11.97
C PHE A 6 -6.12 9.50 -11.10
N LEU A 7 -6.88 10.34 -10.37
CA LEU A 7 -8.02 9.86 -9.56
C LEU A 7 -9.10 9.20 -10.42
N LEU A 8 -9.32 9.70 -11.64
CA LEU A 8 -10.27 9.11 -12.59
C LEU A 8 -9.77 7.76 -13.15
N LEU A 9 -8.47 7.63 -13.39
CA LEU A 9 -7.87 6.39 -13.92
C LEU A 9 -7.72 5.27 -12.88
N PHE A 10 -7.50 5.63 -11.62
CA PHE A 10 -7.20 4.67 -10.55
C PHE A 10 -8.45 4.19 -9.81
N PHE A 11 -9.39 5.09 -9.48
CA PHE A 11 -10.60 4.73 -8.73
C PHE A 11 -11.71 4.08 -9.58
N HIS A 12 -11.60 4.10 -10.92
CA HIS A 12 -12.58 3.42 -11.80
C HIS A 12 -12.20 1.97 -12.15
N ARG A 13 -11.03 1.48 -11.73
CA ARG A 13 -10.58 0.12 -12.08
C ARG A 13 -10.69 -0.81 -10.88
N LYS A 14 -11.82 -1.53 -10.84
CA LYS A 14 -12.07 -2.72 -10.00
C LYS A 14 -10.83 -3.64 -9.89
N GLN A 15 -10.04 -3.74 -10.95
CA GLN A 15 -8.83 -4.55 -11.07
C GLN A 15 -7.76 -4.30 -9.98
N LEU A 16 -7.57 -3.06 -9.54
CA LEU A 16 -6.59 -2.78 -8.47
C LEU A 16 -7.08 -3.30 -7.13
N ILE A 17 -8.36 -3.05 -6.83
CA ILE A 17 -9.00 -3.53 -5.61
C ILE A 17 -8.97 -5.06 -5.60
N ASP A 18 -9.28 -5.69 -6.73
CA ASP A 18 -9.18 -7.14 -6.90
C ASP A 18 -7.74 -7.62 -6.64
N LEU A 19 -6.72 -6.93 -7.15
CA LEU A 19 -5.31 -7.29 -6.91
C LEU A 19 -4.92 -7.16 -5.43
N VAL A 20 -5.37 -6.11 -4.74
CA VAL A 20 -5.16 -5.94 -3.29
C VAL A 20 -5.74 -7.12 -2.53
N TYR A 21 -6.98 -7.51 -2.82
CA TYR A 21 -7.59 -8.67 -2.17
C TYR A 21 -6.87 -9.97 -2.49
N LEU A 22 -6.43 -10.17 -3.74
CA LEU A 22 -5.66 -11.35 -4.12
C LEU A 22 -4.31 -11.42 -3.39
N HIS A 23 -3.65 -10.28 -3.20
CA HIS A 23 -2.39 -10.21 -2.47
C HIS A 23 -2.56 -10.54 -0.99
N PHE A 24 -3.51 -9.88 -0.32
CA PHE A 24 -3.86 -10.23 1.07
C PHE A 24 -4.26 -11.70 1.21
N PHE A 25 -5.00 -12.22 0.24
CA PHE A 25 -5.39 -13.64 0.24
C PHE A 25 -4.16 -14.55 0.13
N GLU A 26 -3.23 -14.26 -0.79
CA GLU A 26 -1.95 -14.98 -0.92
C GLU A 26 -1.17 -14.97 0.40
N GLU A 27 -1.02 -13.82 1.05
CA GLU A 27 -0.31 -13.67 2.32
C GLU A 27 -0.93 -14.50 3.45
N VAL A 28 -2.26 -14.49 3.55
CA VAL A 28 -2.98 -15.26 4.57
C VAL A 28 -2.79 -16.76 4.37
N ILE A 29 -3.00 -17.27 3.14
CA ILE A 29 -2.90 -18.72 2.87
C ILE A 29 -1.46 -19.24 2.99
N SER A 30 -0.46 -18.39 2.74
CA SER A 30 0.96 -18.74 2.82
C SER A 30 1.57 -18.50 4.21
N GLY A 31 0.76 -18.04 5.18
CA GLY A 31 1.20 -17.85 6.56
C GLY A 31 2.17 -16.69 6.74
N PHE A 32 2.03 -15.61 5.96
CA PHE A 32 2.90 -14.43 6.00
C PHE A 32 3.14 -13.91 7.42
N TYR A 33 2.08 -13.86 8.24
CA TYR A 33 2.11 -13.42 9.63
C TYR A 33 3.05 -14.23 10.54
N LEU A 34 3.43 -15.46 10.16
CA LEU A 34 4.40 -16.30 10.88
C LEU A 34 5.80 -16.25 10.30
N ASN A 35 5.95 -15.80 9.05
CA ASN A 35 7.19 -15.92 8.29
C ASN A 35 7.91 -14.59 8.19
N ASP A 36 7.15 -13.50 8.05
CA ASP A 36 7.65 -12.17 7.81
C ASP A 36 8.28 -11.51 9.03
N TRP A 37 9.41 -10.84 8.80
CA TRP A 37 10.20 -10.23 9.87
C TRP A 37 9.53 -8.97 10.43
N ILE A 38 8.78 -8.23 9.61
CA ILE A 38 8.04 -7.04 10.02
C ILE A 38 6.87 -7.47 10.90
N MET A 39 6.13 -8.49 10.46
CA MET A 39 5.03 -9.06 11.24
C MET A 39 5.52 -9.62 12.57
N LYS A 40 6.64 -10.36 12.59
CA LYS A 40 7.28 -10.82 13.84
C LYS A 40 7.67 -9.65 14.74
N TYR A 41 8.36 -8.66 14.20
CA TYR A 41 8.81 -7.49 14.95
C TYR A 41 7.64 -6.72 15.56
N ILE A 42 6.61 -6.41 14.76
CA ILE A 42 5.41 -5.70 15.19
C ILE A 42 4.64 -6.53 16.23
N SER A 43 4.48 -7.84 16.01
CA SER A 43 3.77 -8.72 16.95
C SER A 43 4.43 -8.75 18.33
N GLY A 44 5.76 -8.57 18.40
CA GLY A 44 6.51 -8.51 19.65
C GLY A 44 6.15 -7.35 20.58
N TYR A 45 5.44 -6.32 20.09
CA TYR A 45 4.95 -5.22 20.91
C TYR A 45 3.62 -5.52 21.62
N PHE A 46 2.96 -6.63 21.28
CA PHE A 46 1.65 -6.97 21.82
C PHE A 46 1.75 -8.19 22.74
N GLN A 47 1.13 -8.08 23.92
CA GLN A 47 1.09 -9.16 24.91
C GLN A 47 -0.11 -10.10 24.70
N THR A 48 -1.17 -9.60 24.05
CA THR A 48 -2.41 -10.35 23.82
C THR A 48 -3.01 -10.04 22.45
N ILE A 49 -3.82 -10.95 21.93
CA ILE A 49 -4.56 -10.76 20.68
C ILE A 49 -5.50 -9.55 20.78
N ASN A 50 -6.19 -9.38 21.91
CA ASN A 50 -7.11 -8.25 22.10
C ASN A 50 -6.38 -6.90 22.03
N GLN A 51 -5.16 -6.82 22.57
CA GLN A 51 -4.32 -5.63 22.46
C GLN A 51 -3.89 -5.37 21.01
N ALA A 52 -3.42 -6.40 20.31
CA ALA A 52 -3.06 -6.30 18.90
C ALA A 52 -4.24 -5.85 18.02
N GLN A 53 -5.43 -6.40 18.26
CA GLN A 53 -6.66 -6.01 17.56
C GLN A 53 -7.03 -4.55 17.85
N TYR A 54 -6.96 -4.12 19.11
CA TYR A 54 -7.24 -2.74 19.50
C TYR A 54 -6.31 -1.76 18.77
N TYR A 55 -5.00 -1.94 18.84
CA TYR A 55 -4.07 -1.02 18.16
C TYR A 55 -4.15 -1.15 16.64
N GLY A 56 -4.28 -2.36 16.11
CA GLY A 56 -4.45 -2.60 14.68
C GLY A 56 -5.65 -1.87 14.12
N SER A 57 -6.81 -1.93 14.79
CA SER A 57 -8.00 -1.19 14.34
C SER A 57 -7.76 0.32 14.36
N HIS A 58 -7.12 0.86 15.41
CA HIS A 58 -6.85 2.29 15.53
C HIS A 58 -5.86 2.80 14.47
N ILE A 59 -4.84 2.01 14.13
CA ILE A 59 -3.93 2.31 13.03
C ILE A 59 -4.72 2.40 11.72
N VAL A 60 -5.60 1.43 11.44
CA VAL A 60 -6.47 1.48 10.25
C VAL A 60 -7.32 2.76 10.25
N TRP A 61 -7.94 3.12 11.38
CA TRP A 61 -8.73 4.36 11.48
C TRP A 61 -7.90 5.61 11.17
N ILE A 62 -6.69 5.72 11.73
CA ILE A 62 -5.79 6.86 11.49
C ILE A 62 -5.38 6.91 10.01
N LEU A 63 -5.04 5.75 9.42
CA LEU A 63 -4.68 5.61 8.01
C LEU A 63 -5.86 5.86 7.05
N MET A 64 -7.10 5.87 7.54
CA MET A 64 -8.29 6.18 6.72
C MET A 64 -8.76 7.62 6.91
N ILE A 65 -8.87 8.10 8.15
CA ILE A 65 -9.43 9.42 8.47
C ILE A 65 -8.51 10.55 8.02
N GLY A 66 -7.20 10.44 8.29
CA GLY A 66 -6.22 11.48 7.93
C GLY A 66 -6.16 11.70 6.41
N PRO A 67 -5.92 10.65 5.60
CA PRO A 67 -5.98 10.74 4.15
C PRO A 67 -7.32 11.21 3.62
N ALA A 68 -8.46 10.76 4.16
CA ALA A 68 -9.77 11.23 3.76
C ALA A 68 -9.93 12.75 3.95
N ALA A 69 -9.51 13.28 5.11
CA ALA A 69 -9.55 14.71 5.38
C ALA A 69 -8.65 15.50 4.42
N LEU A 70 -7.42 15.02 4.18
CA LEU A 70 -6.48 15.66 3.26
C LEU A 70 -6.94 15.60 1.79
N LEU A 71 -7.66 14.54 1.39
CA LEU A 71 -8.29 14.44 0.07
C LEU A 71 -9.43 15.47 -0.09
N VAL A 72 -10.22 15.71 0.95
CA VAL A 72 -11.29 16.72 0.96
C VAL A 72 -10.72 18.14 0.81
N LEU A 73 -9.56 18.42 1.45
CA LEU A 73 -8.88 19.72 1.32
C LEU A 73 -8.40 19.99 -0.11
N GLY A 74 -8.18 18.96 -0.92
CA GLY A 74 -7.85 19.09 -2.34
C GLY A 74 -6.45 19.64 -2.64
N GLY A 75 -6.18 19.87 -3.92
CA GLY A 75 -4.95 20.52 -4.41
C GLY A 75 -3.67 19.78 -3.98
N LYS A 76 -2.70 20.53 -3.44
CA LYS A 76 -1.42 19.95 -2.97
C LYS A 76 -1.59 18.87 -1.89
N TRP A 77 -2.68 18.91 -1.11
CA TRP A 77 -2.92 17.92 -0.06
C TRP A 77 -3.33 16.57 -0.63
N THR A 78 -4.14 16.56 -1.70
CA THR A 78 -4.41 15.36 -2.48
C THR A 78 -3.13 14.73 -3.00
N LEU A 79 -2.23 15.52 -3.60
CA LEU A 79 -0.97 15.00 -4.13
C LEU A 79 -0.05 14.44 -3.03
N ARG A 80 -0.02 15.07 -1.85
CA ARG A 80 0.74 14.55 -0.69
C ARG A 80 0.19 13.22 -0.18
N VAL A 81 -1.13 13.08 -0.10
CA VAL A 81 -1.76 11.81 0.27
C VAL A 81 -1.42 10.72 -0.75
N LEU A 82 -1.52 11.04 -2.04
CA LEU A 82 -1.15 10.10 -3.09
C LEU A 82 0.35 9.74 -3.02
N THR A 83 1.24 10.68 -2.72
CA THR A 83 2.65 10.35 -2.45
C THR A 83 2.81 9.36 -1.30
N LEU A 84 2.09 9.54 -0.20
CA LEU A 84 2.12 8.60 0.93
C LEU A 84 1.61 7.20 0.51
N TYR A 85 0.50 7.11 -0.22
CA TYR A 85 0.03 5.84 -0.78
C TYR A 85 1.03 5.24 -1.78
N GLY A 86 1.74 6.07 -2.54
CA GLY A 86 2.79 5.62 -3.46
C GLY A 86 3.92 4.88 -2.75
N LEU A 87 4.24 5.26 -1.50
CA LEU A 87 5.25 4.58 -0.69
C LEU A 87 4.86 3.14 -0.36
N PHE A 88 3.57 2.80 -0.37
CA PHE A 88 3.10 1.42 -0.19
C PHE A 88 3.70 0.53 -1.28
N PHE A 89 3.63 0.92 -2.55
CA PHE A 89 4.26 0.15 -3.63
C PHE A 89 5.77 -0.04 -3.43
N VAL A 90 6.47 0.98 -2.91
CA VAL A 90 7.91 0.85 -2.64
C VAL A 90 8.18 -0.11 -1.49
N PHE A 91 7.32 -0.10 -0.47
CA PHE A 91 7.41 -1.00 0.67
C PHE A 91 7.17 -2.46 0.26
N GLU A 92 6.18 -2.68 -0.61
CA GLU A 92 5.82 -4.00 -1.13
C GLU A 92 7.00 -4.71 -1.82
N LEU A 93 7.95 -3.99 -2.42
CA LEU A 93 9.17 -4.59 -3.00
C LEU A 93 9.93 -5.54 -2.07
N HIS A 94 9.76 -5.43 -0.74
CA HIS A 94 10.43 -6.32 0.20
C HIS A 94 10.12 -7.81 -0.06
N HIS A 95 8.89 -8.17 -0.47
CA HIS A 95 8.54 -9.55 -0.79
C HIS A 95 9.42 -10.12 -1.90
N PHE A 96 9.65 -9.32 -2.95
CA PHE A 96 10.49 -9.70 -4.07
C PHE A 96 11.97 -9.78 -3.67
N ILE A 97 12.44 -8.79 -2.90
CA ILE A 97 13.81 -8.76 -2.38
C ILE A 97 14.09 -10.00 -1.50
N ASP A 98 13.16 -10.35 -0.62
CA ASP A 98 13.35 -11.45 0.33
C ASP A 98 13.19 -12.82 -0.35
N ALA A 99 12.33 -12.94 -1.37
CA ALA A 99 12.31 -14.12 -2.25
C ALA A 99 13.65 -14.35 -2.96
N ILE A 100 14.27 -13.28 -3.49
CA ILE A 100 15.59 -13.36 -4.14
C ILE A 100 16.66 -13.79 -3.13
N LYS A 101 16.69 -13.17 -1.95
CA LYS A 101 17.69 -13.49 -0.91
C LYS A 101 17.57 -14.94 -0.43
N ALA A 102 16.34 -15.44 -0.28
CA ALA A 102 16.08 -16.80 0.19
C ALA A 102 16.23 -17.86 -0.92
N LEU A 103 16.28 -17.44 -2.20
CA LEU A 103 16.19 -18.31 -3.38
C LEU A 103 15.00 -19.29 -3.28
N SER A 104 13.91 -18.84 -2.66
CA SER A 104 12.72 -19.61 -2.38
C SER A 104 11.47 -18.75 -2.54
N TYR A 105 10.31 -19.39 -2.58
CA TYR A 105 9.05 -18.67 -2.50
C TYR A 105 8.98 -17.86 -1.20
N TYR A 106 8.54 -16.60 -1.31
CA TYR A 106 8.19 -15.74 -0.19
C TYR A 106 6.70 -15.39 -0.30
N PRO A 107 5.91 -15.52 0.79
CA PRO A 107 4.51 -15.10 0.82
C PRO A 107 4.29 -13.74 0.15
N GLY A 108 3.30 -13.63 -0.73
CA GLY A 108 2.95 -12.38 -1.41
C GLY A 108 3.72 -12.09 -2.70
N VAL A 109 4.81 -12.82 -3.00
CA VAL A 109 5.69 -12.49 -4.15
C VAL A 109 5.01 -12.63 -5.51
N ILE A 110 4.04 -13.54 -5.68
CA ILE A 110 3.40 -13.77 -6.98
C ILE A 110 2.55 -12.55 -7.36
N THR A 111 1.71 -12.09 -6.43
CA THR A 111 0.87 -10.92 -6.63
C THR A 111 1.66 -9.61 -6.55
N ASN A 112 2.79 -9.59 -5.82
CA ASN A 112 3.69 -8.44 -5.72
C ASN A 112 4.21 -7.97 -7.09
N ILE A 113 4.55 -8.89 -8.01
CA ILE A 113 5.02 -8.53 -9.36
C ILE A 113 4.01 -7.63 -10.08
N ALA A 114 2.70 -7.94 -9.98
CA ALA A 114 1.66 -7.12 -10.57
C ALA A 114 1.50 -5.77 -9.84
N PHE A 115 1.66 -5.77 -8.52
CA PHE A 115 1.69 -4.55 -7.70
C PHE A 115 2.79 -3.59 -8.14
N GLU A 116 4.00 -4.09 -8.37
CA GLU A 116 5.15 -3.26 -8.78
C GLU A 116 4.97 -2.66 -10.16
N ILE A 117 4.46 -3.43 -11.12
CA ILE A 117 4.14 -2.91 -12.45
C ILE A 117 3.15 -1.74 -12.33
N ILE A 118 2.09 -1.91 -11.54
CA ILE A 118 1.11 -0.84 -11.29
C ILE A 118 1.76 0.33 -10.55
N GLY A 119 2.63 0.07 -9.57
CA GLY A 119 3.38 1.06 -8.82
C GLY A 119 4.24 1.95 -9.71
N VAL A 120 4.89 1.40 -10.73
CA VAL A 120 5.66 2.18 -11.72
C VAL A 120 4.74 3.15 -12.47
N PHE A 121 3.59 2.68 -12.96
CA PHE A 121 2.62 3.55 -13.64
C PHE A 121 2.01 4.59 -12.69
N TYR A 122 1.75 4.20 -11.44
CA TYR A 122 1.29 5.07 -10.37
C TYR A 122 2.24 6.26 -10.19
N TRP A 123 3.52 5.97 -9.93
CA TRP A 123 4.53 6.99 -9.68
C TRP A 123 4.76 7.88 -10.90
N LYS A 124 4.75 7.31 -12.10
CA LYS A 124 4.90 8.07 -13.34
C LYS A 124 3.81 9.13 -13.49
N GLU A 125 2.55 8.78 -13.24
CA GLU A 125 1.44 9.73 -13.33
C GLU A 125 1.44 10.73 -12.16
N LEU A 126 1.73 10.27 -10.94
CA LEU A 126 1.82 11.16 -9.78
C LEU A 126 2.91 12.23 -9.94
N ILE A 127 4.07 11.88 -10.50
CA ILE A 127 5.16 12.83 -10.77
C ILE A 127 4.72 13.87 -11.82
N LYS A 128 3.98 13.46 -12.86
CA LYS A 128 3.44 14.41 -13.84
C LYS A 128 2.45 15.38 -13.20
N ASP A 129 1.57 14.89 -12.34
CA ASP A 129 0.59 15.74 -11.64
C ASP A 129 1.26 16.72 -10.68
N TRP A 130 2.35 16.32 -10.00
CA TRP A 130 3.18 17.24 -9.21
C TRP A 130 3.84 18.32 -10.04
N ARG A 131 4.36 17.99 -11.23
CA ARG A 131 4.97 18.99 -12.14
C ARG A 131 3.94 20.02 -12.60
N ARG A 132 2.78 19.56 -13.07
CA ARG A 132 1.66 20.41 -13.50
C ARG A 132 1.12 21.30 -12.39
N PHE A 133 1.19 20.86 -11.13
CA PHE A 133 0.73 21.68 -10.00
C PHE A 133 1.68 22.85 -9.68
N ASN A 134 2.97 22.71 -10.03
CA ASN A 134 3.99 23.72 -9.77
C ASN A 134 4.25 24.66 -10.97
N GLU A 135 3.62 24.40 -12.11
CA GLU A 135 3.56 25.26 -13.30
C GLU A 135 2.42 26.29 -13.16
#